data_AF-A0ABD5KYS5-F1
#
_entry.id   AF-A0ABD5KYS5-F1
#
_cell.length_a   1.000
_cell.length_b   1.000
_cell.length_c   1.000
_cell.angle_alpha   90.00
_cell.angle_beta   90.00
_cell.angle_gamma   90.00
#
_symmetry.space_group_name_H-M   'P 1'
#
loop_
_entity.id
_entity.type
_entity.pdbx_description
1 polymer ?
#
loop_
_entity_poly.entity_id
_entity_poly.type
_entity_poly.pdbx_seq_one_letter_code
_entity_poly.pdbx_strand_id
1 'polypeptide(L)' 'MQTYRYNSTLRRALLVDIEAGRELMVQVGLEEGFTSKNTLVISQFIDQLLNQLEKVSETD' A
#
# COMPACT_ATOMS: atom_id res chain seq x y z
N MET A 1 2.92 12.84 23.16
CA MET A 1 1.90 13.54 22.34
C MET A 1 2.33 13.77 20.88
N GLN A 2 3.62 14.00 20.56
CA GLN A 2 4.07 14.16 19.16
C GLN A 2 4.08 12.83 18.36
N THR A 3 4.43 11.71 18.99
CA THR A 3 4.49 10.37 18.36
C THR A 3 3.14 9.91 17.80
N TYR A 4 2.07 10.05 18.57
CA TYR A 4 0.69 9.75 18.14
C TYR A 4 0.22 10.55 16.91
N ARG A 5 0.60 11.83 16.80
CA ARG A 5 0.25 12.67 15.64
C ARG A 5 1.06 12.31 14.39
N TYR A 6 2.30 11.89 14.60
CA TYR A 6 3.17 11.41 13.52
C TYR A 6 2.66 10.06 12.96
N ASN A 7 2.37 9.10 13.84
CA ASN A 7 1.85 7.78 13.45
C ASN A 7 0.51 7.89 12.70
N SER A 8 -0.41 8.74 13.16
CA SER A 8 -1.69 8.95 12.48
C SER A 8 -1.55 9.62 11.10
N THR A 9 -0.58 10.52 10.91
CA THR A 9 -0.28 11.12 9.60
C THR A 9 0.36 10.10 8.66
N LEU A 10 1.34 9.33 9.16
CA LEU A 10 2.01 8.28 8.41
C LEU A 10 1.04 7.16 8.00
N ARG A 11 0.17 6.73 8.91
CA ARG A 11 -0.90 5.75 8.65
C ARG A 11 -1.80 6.22 7.51
N ARG A 12 -2.19 7.50 7.52
CA ARG A 12 -3.05 8.06 6.46
C ARG A 12 -2.33 8.11 5.11
N ALA A 13 -1.05 8.46 5.08
CA ALA A 13 -0.26 8.45 3.85
C ALA A 13 -0.16 7.03 3.27
N LEU A 14 0.17 6.04 4.10
CA LEU A 14 0.23 4.63 3.70
C LEU A 14 -1.10 4.15 3.11
N LEU A 15 -2.24 4.51 3.71
CA LEU A 15 -3.56 4.14 3.19
C LEU A 15 -3.83 4.73 1.80
N VAL A 16 -3.42 5.99 1.55
CA VAL A 16 -3.57 6.63 0.24
C VAL A 16 -2.70 5.94 -0.81
N ASP A 17 -1.45 5.63 -0.47
CA ASP A 17 -0.52 4.97 -1.39
C ASP A 17 -0.95 3.53 -1.71
N ILE A 18 -1.51 2.80 -0.73
CA ILE A 18 -2.09 1.48 -0.93
C ILE A 18 -3.28 1.54 -1.89
N GLU A 19 -4.16 2.53 -1.72
CA GLU A 19 -5.33 2.73 -2.58
C GLU A 19 -4.90 2.98 -4.04
N ALA A 20 -3.98 3.93 -4.23
CA ALA A 20 -3.44 4.26 -5.55
C ALA A 20 -2.73 3.06 -6.20
N GLY A 21 -1.95 2.30 -5.41
CA GLY A 21 -1.32 1.07 -5.86
C GLY A 21 -2.34 0.02 -6.32
N ARG A 22 -3.44 -0.17 -5.57
CA ARG A 22 -4.50 -1.12 -5.93
C ARG A 22 -5.20 -0.72 -7.22
N GLU A 23 -5.54 0.55 -7.40
CA GLU A 23 -6.16 1.06 -8.63
C GLU A 23 -5.24 0.80 -9.84
N LEU A 24 -3.95 1.10 -9.71
CA LEU A 24 -2.94 0.82 -10.74
C LEU A 24 -2.85 -0.68 -11.04
N MET A 25 -2.82 -1.53 -10.00
CA MET A 25 -2.77 -2.99 -10.17
C MET A 25 -3.98 -3.51 -10.94
N VAL A 26 -5.18 -3.00 -10.65
CA VAL A 26 -6.40 -3.39 -11.37
C VAL A 26 -6.31 -2.95 -12.83
N GLN A 27 -5.89 -1.73 -13.10
CA GLN A 27 -5.73 -1.25 -14.47
C GLN A 27 -4.74 -2.10 -15.26
N VAL A 28 -3.53 -2.31 -14.72
CA VAL A 28 -2.48 -3.12 -15.37
C VAL A 28 -2.91 -4.58 -15.47
N GLY A 29 -3.61 -5.11 -14.48
CA GLY A 29 -4.17 -6.46 -14.50
C GLY A 29 -5.23 -6.67 -15.58
N LEU A 30 -6.00 -5.63 -15.92
CA LEU A 30 -6.95 -5.65 -17.03
C LEU A 30 -6.26 -5.50 -18.40
N GLU A 31 -5.19 -4.72 -18.48
CA GLU A 31 -4.45 -4.47 -19.73
C GLU A 31 -3.47 -5.60 -20.10
N GLU A 32 -2.75 -6.15 -19.11
CA GLU A 32 -1.66 -7.10 -19.29
C GLU A 32 -1.95 -8.50 -18.71
N GLY A 33 -2.98 -8.62 -17.86
CA GLY A 33 -3.30 -9.83 -17.12
C GLY A 33 -2.77 -9.83 -15.69
N PHE A 34 -3.50 -10.50 -14.79
CA PHE A 34 -3.13 -10.60 -13.36
C PHE A 34 -1.89 -11.45 -13.08
N THR A 35 -1.47 -12.27 -14.05
CA THR A 35 -0.23 -13.04 -14.00
C THR A 35 0.93 -12.32 -14.68
N SER A 36 0.73 -11.12 -15.22
CA SER A 36 1.80 -10.34 -15.84
C SER A 36 2.86 -9.97 -14.80
N LYS A 37 4.12 -9.85 -15.24
CA LYS A 37 5.22 -9.45 -14.37
C LYS A 37 4.95 -8.09 -13.72
N ASN A 38 4.35 -7.15 -14.44
CA ASN A 38 4.06 -5.83 -13.90
C ASN A 38 2.98 -5.90 -12.83
N THR A 39 1.90 -6.64 -13.07
CA THR A 39 0.84 -6.83 -12.07
C THR A 39 1.39 -7.51 -10.80
N LEU A 40 2.26 -8.49 -10.95
CA LEU A 40 2.92 -9.15 -9.81
C LEU A 40 3.85 -8.21 -9.03
N VAL A 41 4.61 -7.34 -9.72
CA VAL A 41 5.46 -6.34 -9.05
C VAL A 41 4.62 -5.33 -8.28
N ILE A 42 3.52 -4.85 -8.85
CA ILE A 42 2.61 -3.92 -8.17
C ILE A 42 1.97 -4.61 -6.95
N SER A 43 1.53 -5.86 -7.08
CA SER A 43 0.99 -6.66 -5.97
C SER A 43 2.00 -6.75 -4.79
N GLN A 44 3.25 -7.11 -5.08
CA GLN A 44 4.31 -7.19 -4.06
C GLN A 44 4.60 -5.85 -3.40
N PHE A 45 4.51 -4.75 -4.16
CA PHE A 45 4.67 -3.41 -3.61
C PHE A 45 3.52 -3.05 -2.66
N ILE A 46 2.27 -3.36 -3.02
CA ILE A 46 1.10 -3.17 -2.14
C ILE A 46 1.26 -3.98 -0.85
N ASP A 47 1.72 -5.23 -0.94
CA ASP A 47 1.98 -6.07 0.24
C ASP A 47 3.02 -5.44 1.17
N GLN A 48 4.08 -4.84 0.63
CA GLN A 48 5.09 -4.13 1.43
C GLN A 48 4.50 -2.92 2.16
N LEU A 49 3.59 -2.18 1.53
CA LEU A 49 2.90 -1.04 2.16
C LEU A 49 1.93 -1.52 3.25
N LEU A 50 1.20 -2.61 3.03
CA LEU A 50 0.32 -3.22 4.03
C LEU A 50 1.10 -3.67 5.27
N ASN A 51 2.27 -4.30 5.09
CA ASN A 51 3.16 -4.67 6.19
C ASN A 51 3.70 -3.45 6.95
N GLN A 52 3.94 -2.32 6.28
CA GLN A 52 4.32 -1.07 6.95
C GLN A 52 3.16 -0.47 7.74
N LEU A 53 1.94 -0.52 7.18
CA LEU A 53 0.73 -0.05 7.83
C LEU A 53 0.43 -0.83 9.12
N GLU A 54 0.63 -2.15 9.10
CA GLU A 54 0.49 -3.01 10.28
C GLU A 54 1.46 -2.58 11.39
N LYS A 55 2.75 -2.42 11.08
CA LYS A 55 3.77 -1.97 12.05
C LYS A 55 3.44 -0.61 12.66
N VAL A 56 2.97 0.35 11.86
CA VAL A 56 2.54 1.66 12.36
C VAL A 56 1.33 1.54 13.28
N SER A 57 0.43 0.59 13.01
CA SER A 57 -0.77 0.34 13.81
C SER A 57 -0.50 -0.44 15.11
N GLU A 58 0.55 -1.26 15.16
CA GLU A 58 1.01 -1.93 16.39
C GLU A 58 1.71 -0.98 17.38
N THR A 59 2.18 0.18 16.89
CA THR A 59 2.94 1.16 17.68
C THR A 59 2.08 2.31 18.22
N ASP A 60 0.77 2.31 17.93
CA ASP A 60 -0.24 3.25 18.45
C ASP A 60 -0.92 2.71 19.72
#